data_AF-A0A1A3C0R2-F1
#
_entry.id   AF-A0A1A3C0R2-F1
#
_cell.length_a   1.000
_cell.length_b   1.000
_cell.length_c   1.000
_cell.angle_alpha   90.00
_cell.angle_beta   90.00
_cell.angle_gamma   90.00
#
_symmetry.space_group_name_H-M   'P 1'
#
loop_
_entity.id
_entity.type
_entity.pdbx_description
1 polymer ?
#
loop_
_entity_poly.entity_id
_entity_poly.type
_entity_poly.pdbx_seq_one_letter_code
_entity_poly.pdbx_strand_id
1 'polypeptide(L)' 'MTGHEPHIQVLKGNPTDAELAALVAVLGGVGAASPEPTQPESTRWGLPVDRLRYAMSNYQRLTLQQMTHMRH' A
#
# COMPACT_ATOMS: atom_id res chain seq x y z
N MET A 1 26.23 -0.94 15.66
CA MET A 1 24.88 -1.13 15.09
C MET A 1 24.00 0.00 15.61
N THR A 2 23.84 1.07 14.84
CA THR A 2 22.95 2.17 15.23
C THR A 2 21.52 1.75 14.93
N GLY A 3 20.78 1.34 15.97
CA GLY A 3 19.36 1.03 15.86
C GLY A 3 18.60 2.30 15.47
N HIS A 4 17.75 2.20 14.45
CA HIS A 4 16.85 3.29 14.07
C HIS A 4 15.80 3.45 15.17
N GLU A 5 15.83 4.58 15.88
CA GLU A 5 14.86 4.87 16.92
C GLU A 5 13.48 5.13 16.29
N PRO A 6 12.38 4.62 16.88
CA PRO A 6 11.04 4.89 16.38
C PRO A 6 10.71 6.38 16.45
N HIS A 7 10.40 6.98 15.29
CA HIS A 7 10.04 8.41 15.18
C HIS A 7 8.58 8.71 15.58
N ILE A 8 7.82 7.70 15.99
CA ILE A 8 6.40 7.82 16.36
C ILE A 8 6.22 7.42 17.82
N GLN A 9 5.56 8.28 18.59
CA GLN A 9 5.24 8.06 19.99
C GLN A 9 3.74 7.86 20.18
N VAL A 10 3.37 6.82 20.92
CA VAL A 10 1.98 6.60 21.34
C VAL A 10 1.70 7.49 22.54
N LEU A 11 0.89 8.53 22.33
CA LEU A 11 0.55 9.49 23.39
C LEU A 11 -0.52 8.96 24.36
N LYS A 12 -1.37 8.03 23.91
CA LYS A 12 -2.48 7.47 24.70
C LYS A 12 -2.94 6.14 24.13
N GLY A 13 -3.44 5.29 25.01
CA GLY A 13 -4.07 4.00 24.68
C GLY A 13 -3.27 2.84 25.27
N ASN A 14 -3.96 1.98 26.01
CA ASN A 14 -3.48 0.67 26.45
C ASN A 14 -4.73 -0.20 26.62
N PRO A 15 -5.37 -0.61 25.52
CA PRO A 15 -6.65 -1.30 25.59
C PRO A 15 -6.50 -2.62 26.33
N THR A 16 -7.53 -3.00 27.06
CA THR A 16 -7.63 -4.32 27.68
C THR A 16 -7.93 -5.38 26.61
N ASP A 17 -7.62 -6.65 26.93
CA ASP A 17 -7.95 -7.78 26.06
C ASP A 17 -9.44 -7.85 25.70
N ALA A 18 -10.31 -7.44 26.64
CA ALA A 18 -11.75 -7.38 26.42
C ALA A 18 -12.15 -6.31 25.39
N GLU A 19 -11.54 -5.12 25.45
CA GLU A 19 -11.78 -4.04 24.47
C GLU A 19 -11.27 -4.42 23.08
N LEU A 20 -10.11 -5.08 23.00
CA LEU A 20 -9.60 -5.64 21.74
C LEU A 20 -10.55 -6.71 21.18
N ALA A 21 -11.02 -7.64 22.02
CA ALA A 21 -11.95 -8.67 21.61
C ALA A 21 -13.27 -8.08 21.10
N ALA A 22 -13.81 -7.07 21.78
CA ALA A 22 -15.02 -6.36 21.35
C ALA A 22 -14.83 -5.70 19.97
N LEU A 23 -13.71 -5.02 19.74
CA LEU A 23 -13.39 -4.42 18.44
C LEU A 23 -13.30 -5.47 17.33
N VAL A 24 -12.58 -6.57 17.57
CA VAL A 24 -12.44 -7.67 16.61
C VAL A 24 -13.78 -8.31 16.30
N ALA A 25 -14.63 -8.53 17.31
CA ALA A 25 -15.96 -9.11 17.12
C ALA A 25 -16.86 -8.23 16.25
N VAL A 26 -16.83 -6.91 16.46
CA VAL A 26 -17.58 -5.95 15.63
C VAL A 26 -17.07 -5.95 14.19
N LEU A 27 -15.76 -5.83 13.97
CA LEU A 27 -15.17 -5.83 12.63
C LEU A 27 -15.40 -7.16 11.90
N GLY A 28 -15.26 -8.28 12.60
CA GLY A 28 -15.52 -9.62 12.08
C GLY A 28 -16.98 -9.83 11.71
N GLY A 29 -17.92 -9.35 12.53
CA GLY A 29 -19.36 -9.42 12.25
C GLY A 29 -19.77 -8.61 11.02
N VAL A 30 -19.18 -7.42 10.83
CA VAL A 30 -19.41 -6.58 9.63
C VAL A 30 -18.82 -7.25 8.37
N GLY A 31 -17.62 -7.83 8.47
CA GLY A 31 -16.95 -8.48 7.34
C GLY A 31 -17.57 -9.82 6.92
N ALA A 32 -18.11 -10.59 7.86
CA ALA A 32 -18.68 -11.92 7.61
C ALA A 32 -20.00 -11.89 6.80
N ALA A 33 -20.69 -10.75 6.78
CA ALA A 33 -21.87 -10.55 5.94
C ALA A 33 -21.53 -10.11 4.51
N SER A 34 -20.25 -9.93 4.18
CA SER A 34 -19.84 -9.56 2.83
C SER A 34 -20.09 -10.74 1.88
N PRO A 35 -20.83 -10.55 0.78
CA PRO A 35 -20.97 -11.57 -0.24
C PRO A 35 -19.60 -11.99 -0.77
N GLU A 36 -19.50 -13.21 -1.30
CA GLU A 36 -18.29 -13.72 -1.92
C GLU A 36 -17.72 -12.66 -2.87
N PRO A 37 -16.43 -12.27 -2.72
CA PRO A 37 -15.87 -11.18 -3.49
C PRO A 37 -16.09 -11.47 -4.97
N THR A 38 -16.94 -10.65 -5.59
CA THR A 38 -17.08 -10.62 -7.05
C THR A 38 -15.68 -10.42 -7.62
N GLN A 39 -15.36 -11.08 -8.74
CA GLN A 39 -14.05 -11.01 -9.39
C GLN A 39 -13.42 -9.64 -9.18
N PRO A 40 -12.24 -9.55 -8.55
CA PRO A 40 -11.66 -8.27 -8.18
C PRO A 40 -11.63 -7.39 -9.42
N GLU A 41 -12.23 -6.20 -9.30
CA GLU A 41 -12.21 -5.22 -10.38
C GLU A 41 -10.77 -5.05 -10.84
N SER A 42 -10.54 -5.03 -12.16
CA SER A 42 -9.20 -4.96 -12.73
C SER A 42 -8.51 -3.69 -12.25
N THR A 43 -7.77 -3.83 -11.15
CA THR A 43 -7.16 -2.72 -10.47
C THR A 43 -5.92 -2.30 -11.25
N ARG A 44 -5.81 -1.02 -11.56
CA ARG A 44 -4.60 -0.44 -12.14
C ARG A 44 -3.49 -0.23 -11.11
N TRP A 45 -3.72 -0.59 -9.84
CA TRP A 45 -2.70 -0.55 -8.80
C TRP A 45 -1.77 -1.74 -8.93
N GLY A 46 -0.46 -1.48 -8.99
CA GLY A 46 0.54 -2.55 -9.08
C GLY A 46 0.73 -3.07 -10.51
N LEU A 47 0.32 -2.30 -11.52
CA LEU A 47 0.65 -2.61 -12.89
C LEU A 47 2.18 -2.62 -13.06
N PRO A 48 2.73 -3.42 -13.99
CA PRO A 48 4.16 -3.40 -14.27
C PRO A 48 4.71 -1.99 -14.56
N VAL A 49 3.88 -1.09 -15.09
CA VAL A 49 4.23 0.33 -15.32
C VAL A 49 4.39 1.14 -14.03
N ASP A 50 3.73 0.79 -12.94
CA ASP A 50 3.90 1.47 -11.65
C ASP A 50 5.29 1.23 -11.06
N ARG A 51 5.92 0.09 -11.38
CA ARG A 51 7.33 -0.18 -11.07
C ARG A 51 8.29 0.72 -11.87
N LEU A 52 7.81 1.40 -12.90
CA LEU A 52 8.58 2.33 -13.74
C LEU A 52 8.43 3.79 -13.29
N ARG A 53 7.89 4.07 -12.10
CA ARG A 53 7.90 5.43 -11.53
C ARG A 53 9.34 5.84 -11.22
N TYR A 54 10.01 6.42 -12.20
CA TYR A 54 11.27 7.14 -12.01
C TYR A 54 10.99 8.42 -11.21
N ALA A 55 11.90 8.78 -10.29
CA ALA A 55 11.82 10.07 -9.61
C ALA A 55 11.71 11.21 -10.64
N MET A 56 10.82 12.17 -10.39
CA MET A 56 10.53 13.34 -11.24
C MET A 56 11.78 14.14 -11.66
N SER A 57 12.91 13.92 -10.99
CA SER A 57 14.20 14.56 -11.28
C SER A 57 14.89 14.08 -12.55
N ASN A 58 14.35 13.12 -13.31
CA ASN A 58 15.06 12.59 -14.49
C ASN A 58 14.22 12.38 -15.76
N TYR A 59 13.54 13.43 -16.20
CA TYR A 59 12.85 13.44 -17.50
C TYR A 59 13.81 13.25 -18.69
N GLN A 60 15.04 13.79 -18.63
CA GLN A 60 16.04 13.63 -19.70
C GLN A 60 16.37 12.17 -20.00
N ARG A 61 16.61 11.35 -18.97
CA ARG A 61 16.92 9.92 -19.17
C ARG A 61 15.72 9.14 -19.72
N LEU A 62 14.50 9.50 -19.29
CA LEU A 62 13.26 8.89 -19.79
C LEU A 62 13.07 9.16 -21.30
N THR A 63 13.24 10.41 -21.72
CA THR A 63 13.13 10.80 -23.13
C THR A 63 14.14 10.05 -24.00
N LEU A 64 15.40 9.97 -23.56
CA LEU A 64 16.43 9.25 -24.31
C LEU A 64 16.11 7.75 -24.45
N GLN A 65 15.64 7.10 -23.37
CA GLN A 65 15.29 5.68 -23.41
C GLN A 65 14.10 5.40 -24.35
N GLN A 66 13.08 6.25 -24.35
CA GLN A 66 11.94 6.13 -25.27
C GLN A 66 12.37 6.31 -26.73
N MET A 67 13.23 7.28 -27.02
CA MET A 67 13.78 7.48 -28.37
C MET A 67 14.55 6.26 -28.88
N THR A 68 15.30 5.57 -28.01
CA THR A 68 16.02 4.33 -28.39
C THR A 68 15.06 3.20 -28.74
N HIS A 69 13.95 3.06 -28.01
CA HIS A 69 12.94 2.03 -28.26
C HIS A 69 12.12 2.29 -29.54
N MET A 70 11.93 3.56 -29.92
CA MET A 70 11.25 3.94 -31.16
C MET A 70 12.11 3.80 -32.42
N ARG A 71 13.42 3.58 -32.28
CA ARG A 71 14.38 3.50 -33.39
C ARG A 71 14.63 2.07 -33.88
N HIS A 72 13.92 1.09 -33.33
CA HIS A 72 13.79 -0.29 -33.80
C HIS A 72 12.36 -0.53 -34.27
#